data_AF-A0A955TKH5-F1
#
_entry.id   AF-A0A955TKH5-F1
#
_cell.length_a   1.000
_cell.length_b   1.000
_cell.length_c   1.000
_cell.angle_alpha   90.00
_cell.angle_beta   90.00
_cell.angle_gamma   90.00
#
_symmetry.space_group_name_H-M   'P 1'
#
loop_
_entity.id
_entity.type
_entity.pdbx_description
1 polymer ?
#
loop_
_entity_poly.entity_id
_entity_poly.type
_entity_poly.pdbx_seq_one_letter_code
_entity_poly.pdbx_strand_id
1 'polypeptide(L)'
;YHYDIDLWLDGDPGMPSPPPQRKEGRNCEWRTLNNQDIISMPDKWEYPWYAAWDLAFHCIPLALLDPDFTKHQLILFLREWYMHPNGQLPAYEWKFSDVNPPVHAWACMEVYKIDKERTGKGDIDFLKRVFQKLLINFTWWVNRKDHNENNIFEGGFLGLDNIGIFDRSAPVPGGGILEQADGTSWMAMYCLNMLEIALEI
;
A
#
# COMPACT_ATOMS: atom_id res chain seq x y z
N TYR A 1 -12.85 10.73 -4.01
CA TYR A 1 -11.53 11.34 -3.87
C TYR A 1 -10.92 11.39 -5.26
N HIS A 2 -10.54 12.58 -5.75
CA HIS A 2 -10.07 12.75 -7.13
C HIS A 2 -8.66 13.33 -7.14
N TYR A 3 -7.70 12.58 -7.67
CA TYR A 3 -6.30 13.02 -7.79
C TYR A 3 -5.63 12.32 -8.97
N ASP A 4 -5.41 13.04 -10.06
CA ASP A 4 -4.68 12.60 -11.24
C ASP A 4 -3.29 13.24 -11.23
N ILE A 5 -2.25 12.41 -11.11
CA ILE A 5 -0.86 12.89 -11.00
C ILE A 5 -0.36 13.46 -12.32
N ASP A 6 -0.69 12.84 -13.45
CA ASP A 6 -0.22 13.31 -14.76
C ASP A 6 -0.80 14.69 -15.06
N LEU A 7 -2.11 14.85 -14.85
CA LEU A 7 -2.79 16.14 -14.98
C LEU A 7 -2.27 17.17 -13.98
N TRP A 8 -1.99 16.77 -12.73
CA TRP A 8 -1.43 17.68 -11.72
C TRP A 8 -0.07 18.24 -12.15
N LEU A 9 0.81 17.38 -12.66
CA LEU A 9 2.18 17.72 -13.06
C LEU A 9 2.22 18.57 -14.33
N ASP A 10 1.43 18.22 -15.34
CA ASP A 10 1.50 18.84 -16.67
C ASP A 10 0.47 19.98 -16.87
N GLY A 11 -0.58 20.00 -16.04
CA GLY A 11 -1.61 21.03 -16.02
C GLY A 11 -2.76 20.78 -17.00
N ASP A 12 -3.86 21.51 -16.80
CA ASP A 12 -5.07 21.35 -17.60
C ASP A 12 -4.86 21.76 -19.07
N PRO A 13 -5.34 20.97 -20.05
CA PRO A 13 -5.33 21.37 -21.45
C PRO A 13 -5.99 22.74 -21.67
N GLY A 14 -5.29 23.65 -22.34
CA GLY A 14 -5.79 24.99 -22.64
C GLY A 14 -5.57 26.03 -21.54
N MET A 15 -4.96 25.65 -20.41
CA MET A 15 -4.52 26.57 -19.36
C MET A 15 -3.02 26.86 -19.46
N PRO A 16 -2.51 27.93 -18.81
CA PRO A 16 -1.07 28.16 -18.73
C PRO A 16 -0.35 26.98 -18.09
N SER A 17 0.81 26.61 -18.64
CA SER A 17 1.61 25.51 -18.08
C SER A 17 2.01 25.79 -16.63
N PRO A 18 2.00 24.76 -15.76
CA PRO A 18 2.53 24.87 -14.42
C PRO A 18 4.00 25.31 -14.36
N PRO A 19 4.47 25.88 -13.23
CA PRO A 19 5.89 26.14 -13.01
C PRO A 19 6.73 24.87 -13.23
N PRO A 20 7.89 24.94 -13.91
CA PRO A 20 8.73 23.78 -14.20
C PRO A 20 9.10 22.94 -12.96
N GLN A 21 9.26 23.59 -11.80
CA GLN A 21 9.60 22.94 -10.53
C GLN A 21 8.55 21.90 -10.10
N ARG A 22 7.31 21.98 -10.60
CA ARG A 22 6.26 21.01 -10.28
C ARG A 22 6.63 19.60 -10.75
N LYS A 23 7.40 19.47 -11.84
CA LYS A 23 7.83 18.18 -12.40
C LYS A 23 8.79 17.42 -11.49
N GLU A 24 9.39 18.09 -10.52
CA GLU A 24 10.29 17.52 -9.51
C GLU A 24 9.65 17.54 -8.10
N GLY A 25 8.37 17.88 -8.04
CA GLY A 25 7.62 18.03 -6.79
C GLY A 25 7.14 16.70 -6.21
N ARG A 26 6.27 16.81 -5.20
CA ARG A 26 5.64 15.68 -4.52
C ARG A 26 5.09 14.66 -5.54
N ASN A 27 5.41 13.38 -5.31
CA ASN A 27 4.90 12.23 -6.06
C ASN A 27 5.15 12.29 -7.58
N CYS A 28 6.16 13.04 -8.06
CA CYS A 28 6.44 13.15 -9.50
C CYS A 28 6.74 11.80 -10.19
N GLU A 29 7.21 10.81 -9.44
CA GLU A 29 7.47 9.45 -9.92
C GLU A 29 6.18 8.62 -10.14
N TRP A 30 5.02 9.08 -9.66
CA TRP A 30 3.76 8.32 -9.68
C TRP A 30 2.81 8.75 -10.80
N ARG A 31 3.34 9.05 -11.99
CA ARG A 31 2.54 9.56 -13.13
C ARG A 31 1.36 8.69 -13.53
N THR A 32 1.42 7.38 -13.30
CA THR A 32 0.33 6.47 -13.63
C THR A 32 -0.79 6.43 -12.59
N LEU A 33 -0.60 7.09 -11.44
CA LEU A 33 -1.58 7.07 -10.36
C LEU A 33 -2.71 8.06 -10.65
N ASN A 34 -3.94 7.53 -10.69
CA ASN A 34 -5.17 8.28 -10.86
C ASN A 34 -6.21 7.75 -9.86
N ASN A 35 -6.58 8.59 -8.91
CA ASN A 35 -7.62 8.29 -7.94
C ASN A 35 -8.95 8.89 -8.41
N GLN A 36 -10.02 8.09 -8.47
CA GLN A 36 -11.36 8.58 -8.79
C GLN A 36 -12.48 7.86 -8.02
N ASP A 37 -12.17 7.35 -6.83
CA ASP A 37 -13.06 6.46 -6.08
C ASP A 37 -13.50 7.05 -4.73
N ILE A 38 -14.54 6.45 -4.14
CA ILE A 38 -14.91 6.67 -2.74
C ILE A 38 -13.99 5.78 -1.89
N ILE A 39 -13.18 6.40 -1.02
CA ILE A 39 -12.15 5.71 -0.24
C ILE A 39 -12.41 5.97 1.24
N SER A 40 -12.32 4.92 2.06
CA SER A 40 -12.32 5.01 3.51
C SER A 40 -11.06 5.74 4.00
N MET A 41 -11.23 6.80 4.78
CA MET A 41 -10.13 7.62 5.28
C MET A 41 -9.93 7.41 6.79
N PRO A 42 -8.71 7.58 7.32
CA PRO A 42 -8.44 7.46 8.76
C PRO A 42 -9.28 8.43 9.58
N ASP A 43 -9.41 9.67 9.11
CA ASP A 43 -10.21 10.69 9.78
C ASP A 43 -10.63 11.80 8.79
N LYS A 44 -11.60 12.64 9.18
CA LYS A 44 -12.15 13.72 8.34
C LYS A 44 -11.43 15.06 8.49
N TRP A 45 -10.55 15.23 9.49
CA TRP A 45 -10.00 16.52 9.90
C TRP A 45 -8.47 16.59 9.87
N GLU A 46 -7.79 15.77 10.66
CA GLU A 46 -6.34 15.57 10.73
C GLU A 46 -5.83 14.78 9.53
N TYR A 47 -6.55 13.72 9.13
CA TYR A 47 -6.14 12.80 8.07
C TYR A 47 -7.17 12.64 6.92
N PRO A 48 -7.60 13.73 6.25
CA PRO A 48 -8.61 13.71 5.19
C PRO A 48 -8.09 13.15 3.84
N TRP A 49 -7.23 12.15 3.90
CA TRP A 49 -6.50 11.52 2.81
C TRP A 49 -6.29 10.05 3.11
N TYR A 50 -6.09 9.22 2.08
CA TYR A 50 -5.95 7.78 2.31
C TYR A 50 -4.53 7.41 2.73
N ALA A 51 -4.45 6.44 3.62
CA ALA A 51 -3.25 5.67 3.88
C ALA A 51 -3.55 4.20 3.59
N ALA A 52 -2.74 3.55 2.75
CA ALA A 52 -3.06 2.21 2.28
C ALA A 52 -3.05 1.17 3.43
N TRP A 53 -2.18 1.33 4.42
CA TRP A 53 -2.16 0.43 5.58
C TRP A 53 -3.35 0.67 6.53
N ASP A 54 -3.71 1.93 6.85
CA ASP A 54 -4.91 2.23 7.62
C ASP A 54 -6.17 1.65 6.96
N LEU A 55 -6.32 1.81 5.64
CA LEU A 55 -7.47 1.25 4.91
C LEU A 55 -7.57 -0.27 5.10
N ALA A 56 -6.45 -0.98 5.10
CA ALA A 56 -6.44 -2.43 5.35
C ALA A 56 -7.01 -2.76 6.74
N PHE A 57 -6.63 -1.99 7.77
CA PHE A 57 -7.20 -2.11 9.11
C PHE A 57 -8.69 -1.73 9.16
N HIS A 58 -9.12 -0.67 8.46
CA HIS A 58 -10.53 -0.26 8.42
C HIS A 58 -11.43 -1.32 7.76
N CYS A 59 -10.93 -2.01 6.74
CA CYS A 59 -11.72 -2.98 5.97
C CYS A 59 -12.15 -4.18 6.82
N ILE A 60 -11.40 -4.56 7.85
CA ILE A 60 -11.75 -5.70 8.70
C ILE A 60 -13.04 -5.46 9.50
N PRO A 61 -13.15 -4.42 10.36
CA PRO A 61 -14.39 -4.13 11.06
C PRO A 61 -15.53 -3.71 10.11
N LEU A 62 -15.22 -3.05 8.99
CA LEU A 62 -16.25 -2.69 8.00
C LEU A 62 -16.85 -3.91 7.31
N ALA A 63 -16.10 -5.02 7.18
CA ALA A 63 -16.60 -6.25 6.55
C ALA A 63 -17.72 -6.89 7.36
N LEU A 64 -17.79 -6.64 8.68
CA LEU A 64 -18.91 -7.07 9.51
C LEU A 64 -20.24 -6.43 9.06
N LEU A 65 -20.18 -5.26 8.41
CA LEU A 65 -21.33 -4.53 7.90
C LEU A 65 -21.54 -4.82 6.41
N ASP A 66 -20.52 -4.57 5.60
CA ASP A 66 -20.56 -4.63 4.14
C ASP A 66 -19.25 -5.25 3.58
N PRO A 67 -19.18 -6.59 3.45
CA PRO A 67 -18.03 -7.28 2.88
C PRO A 67 -17.77 -6.92 1.42
N ASP A 68 -18.80 -6.61 0.63
CA ASP A 68 -18.64 -6.27 -0.77
C ASP A 68 -17.95 -4.91 -0.92
N PHE A 69 -18.35 -3.92 -0.11
CA PHE A 69 -17.65 -2.64 -0.04
C PHE A 69 -16.18 -2.83 0.32
N THR A 70 -15.85 -3.62 1.34
CA THR A 70 -14.47 -3.76 1.82
C THR A 70 -13.59 -4.53 0.85
N LYS A 71 -14.10 -5.56 0.19
CA LYS A 71 -13.41 -6.21 -0.94
C LYS A 71 -13.11 -5.22 -2.06
N HIS A 72 -14.06 -4.36 -2.41
CA HIS A 72 -13.81 -3.30 -3.40
C HIS A 72 -12.72 -2.35 -2.93
N GLN A 73 -12.77 -1.86 -1.69
CA GLN A 73 -11.75 -0.97 -1.11
C GLN A 73 -10.33 -1.58 -1.17
N LEU A 74 -10.18 -2.85 -0.80
CA LEU A 74 -8.90 -3.56 -0.87
C LEU A 74 -8.42 -3.76 -2.31
N ILE A 75 -9.33 -4.05 -3.25
CA ILE A 75 -8.98 -4.16 -4.67
C ILE A 75 -8.51 -2.82 -5.24
N LEU A 76 -9.04 -1.67 -4.79
CA LEU A 76 -8.71 -0.35 -5.35
C LEU A 76 -7.20 -0.12 -5.40
N PHE A 77 -6.49 -0.29 -4.27
CA PHE A 77 -5.05 -0.06 -4.22
C PHE A 77 -4.24 -1.07 -5.05
N LEU A 78 -4.83 -2.21 -5.38
CA LEU A 78 -4.20 -3.23 -6.23
C LEU A 78 -4.43 -2.98 -7.72
N ARG A 79 -5.22 -1.97 -8.11
CA ARG A 79 -5.47 -1.64 -9.51
C ARG A 79 -4.25 -0.97 -10.15
N GLU A 80 -4.13 -1.15 -11.45
CA GLU A 80 -3.04 -0.68 -12.31
C GLU A 80 -2.92 0.86 -12.38
N TRP A 81 -3.99 1.59 -12.02
CA TRP A 81 -3.99 3.05 -11.88
C TRP A 81 -3.84 3.54 -10.43
N TYR A 82 -3.61 2.63 -9.47
CA TYR A 82 -3.26 2.94 -8.07
C TYR A 82 -1.86 2.43 -7.71
N MET A 83 -1.55 1.20 -8.10
CA MET A 83 -0.25 0.57 -7.90
C MET A 83 0.77 1.16 -8.87
N HIS A 84 1.96 1.47 -8.36
CA HIS A 84 3.07 1.88 -9.21
C HIS A 84 3.49 0.73 -10.14
N PRO A 85 3.97 0.98 -11.37
CA PRO A 85 4.37 -0.07 -12.32
C PRO A 85 5.44 -1.04 -11.81
N ASN A 86 6.22 -0.66 -10.79
CA ASN A 86 7.21 -1.52 -10.14
C ASN A 86 6.61 -2.48 -9.09
N GLY A 87 5.30 -2.41 -8.82
CA GLY A 87 4.59 -3.19 -7.81
C GLY A 87 4.37 -2.51 -6.47
N GLN A 88 4.86 -1.28 -6.25
CA GLN A 88 4.65 -0.56 -4.99
C GLN A 88 3.20 -0.12 -4.83
N LEU A 89 2.62 -0.34 -3.64
CA LEU A 89 1.37 0.29 -3.24
C LEU A 89 1.64 1.72 -2.74
N PRO A 90 0.78 2.70 -3.08
CA PRO A 90 0.97 4.07 -2.62
C PRO A 90 0.81 4.10 -1.09
N ALA A 91 1.80 4.65 -0.38
CA ALA A 91 1.71 4.76 1.09
C ALA A 91 0.56 5.68 1.50
N TYR A 92 0.67 6.97 1.16
CA TYR A 92 -0.31 8.00 1.47
C TYR A 92 -0.13 9.25 0.62
N GLU A 93 -1.16 10.11 0.53
CA GLU A 93 -1.22 11.28 -0.37
C GLU A 93 0.06 12.12 -0.42
N TRP A 94 0.68 12.37 0.73
CA TRP A 94 1.82 13.28 0.81
C TRP A 94 3.12 12.71 0.27
N LYS A 95 3.25 11.38 0.23
CA LYS A 95 4.49 10.68 -0.14
C LYS A 95 4.19 9.23 -0.54
N PHE A 96 3.72 9.01 -1.77
CA PHE A 96 3.36 7.67 -2.23
C PHE A 96 4.52 6.68 -2.22
N SER A 97 5.74 7.16 -2.47
CA SER A 97 6.96 6.34 -2.47
C SER A 97 7.40 5.88 -1.09
N ASP A 98 6.77 6.36 -0.01
CA ASP A 98 7.04 5.84 1.32
C ASP A 98 6.64 4.37 1.46
N VAL A 99 7.07 3.83 2.59
CA VAL A 99 6.90 2.43 2.91
C VAL A 99 5.91 2.36 4.06
N ASN A 100 4.97 1.44 3.97
CA ASN A 100 4.05 1.15 5.06
C ASN A 100 4.08 -0.36 5.32
N PRO A 101 3.67 -0.83 6.50
CA PRO A 101 3.55 -2.26 6.76
C PRO A 101 2.71 -2.97 5.68
N PRO A 102 3.17 -4.10 5.12
CA PRO A 102 2.47 -4.87 4.08
C PRO A 102 1.31 -5.71 4.63
N VAL A 103 0.35 -5.05 5.27
CA VAL A 103 -0.82 -5.67 5.91
C VAL A 103 -1.96 -5.99 4.93
N HIS A 104 -1.81 -5.64 3.65
CA HIS A 104 -2.88 -5.75 2.65
C HIS A 104 -3.32 -7.20 2.39
N ALA A 105 -2.39 -8.15 2.30
CA ALA A 105 -2.71 -9.56 2.11
C ALA A 105 -3.46 -10.16 3.31
N TRP A 106 -3.05 -9.79 4.52
CA TRP A 106 -3.74 -10.15 5.75
C TRP A 106 -5.18 -9.62 5.75
N ALA A 107 -5.38 -8.34 5.45
CA ALA A 107 -6.72 -7.76 5.41
C ALA A 107 -7.62 -8.43 4.36
N CYS A 108 -7.09 -8.78 3.18
CA CYS A 108 -7.83 -9.54 2.18
C CYS A 108 -8.29 -10.90 2.72
N MET A 109 -7.40 -11.63 3.39
CA MET A 109 -7.73 -12.95 3.95
C MET A 109 -8.76 -12.85 5.09
N GLU A 110 -8.65 -11.85 5.96
CA GLU A 110 -9.61 -11.65 7.05
C GLU A 110 -10.99 -11.22 6.53
N VAL A 111 -11.05 -10.32 5.55
CA VAL A 111 -12.31 -9.94 4.89
C VAL A 111 -12.96 -11.15 4.21
N TYR A 112 -12.17 -11.99 3.55
CA TYR A 112 -12.65 -13.25 2.97
C TYR A 112 -13.23 -14.20 4.03
N LYS A 113 -12.54 -14.39 5.15
CA LYS A 113 -13.00 -15.26 6.25
C LYS A 113 -14.31 -14.75 6.85
N ILE A 114 -14.41 -13.44 7.11
CA ILE A 114 -15.62 -12.79 7.64
C ILE A 114 -16.81 -13.01 6.69
N ASP A 115 -16.61 -12.78 5.38
CA ASP A 115 -17.66 -12.97 4.40
C ASP A 115 -18.08 -14.45 4.27
N LYS A 116 -17.11 -15.37 4.26
CA LYS A 116 -17.34 -16.81 4.22
C LYS A 116 -18.13 -17.30 5.43
N GLU A 117 -17.80 -16.83 6.63
CA GLU A 117 -18.54 -17.16 7.86
C GLU A 117 -19.98 -16.65 7.81
N ARG A 118 -20.18 -15.42 7.31
CA ARG A 118 -21.50 -14.79 7.21
C ARG A 118 -22.41 -15.43 6.17
N THR A 119 -21.87 -15.81 5.02
CA THR A 119 -22.65 -16.32 3.88
C THR A 119 -22.64 -17.85 3.77
N GLY A 120 -21.74 -18.52 4.48
CA GLY A 120 -21.46 -19.95 4.35
C GLY A 120 -20.69 -20.33 3.08
N LYS A 121 -20.30 -19.36 2.24
CA LYS A 121 -19.59 -19.59 0.96
C LYS A 121 -18.42 -18.63 0.82
N GLY A 122 -17.25 -19.17 0.52
CA GLY A 122 -16.07 -18.36 0.23
C GLY A 122 -16.14 -17.70 -1.15
N ASP A 123 -15.73 -16.43 -1.22
CA ASP A 123 -15.52 -15.70 -2.48
C ASP A 123 -14.11 -15.96 -3.06
N ILE A 124 -13.96 -17.08 -3.76
CA ILE A 124 -12.69 -17.48 -4.38
C ILE A 124 -12.29 -16.54 -5.53
N ASP A 125 -13.25 -15.92 -6.20
CA ASP A 125 -12.94 -14.98 -7.29
C ASP A 125 -12.30 -13.70 -6.74
N PHE A 126 -12.73 -13.23 -5.58
CA PHE A 126 -12.04 -12.18 -4.83
C PHE A 126 -10.59 -12.57 -4.51
N LEU A 127 -10.37 -13.76 -3.94
CA LEU A 127 -9.02 -14.24 -3.59
C LEU A 127 -8.10 -14.34 -4.81
N LYS A 128 -8.59 -14.89 -5.93
CA LYS A 128 -7.82 -14.97 -7.19
C LYS A 128 -7.42 -13.59 -7.71
N ARG A 129 -8.33 -12.60 -7.63
CA ARG A 129 -8.06 -11.23 -8.08
C ARG A 129 -6.98 -10.56 -7.23
N VAL A 130 -7.08 -10.64 -5.91
CA VAL A 130 -6.10 -10.01 -5.03
C VAL A 130 -4.77 -10.75 -5.06
N PHE A 131 -4.76 -12.08 -5.13
CA PHE A 131 -3.53 -12.89 -5.13
C PHE A 131 -2.58 -12.52 -6.25
N GLN A 132 -3.07 -12.41 -7.50
CA GLN A 132 -2.23 -12.07 -8.65
C GLN A 132 -1.60 -10.67 -8.52
N LYS A 133 -2.35 -9.70 -8.00
CA LYS A 133 -1.87 -8.32 -7.82
C LYS A 133 -0.94 -8.20 -6.60
N LEU A 134 -1.26 -8.91 -5.51
CA LEU A 134 -0.41 -9.00 -4.33
C LEU A 134 0.90 -9.75 -4.64
N LEU A 135 0.94 -10.64 -5.62
CA LEU A 135 2.20 -11.27 -6.05
C LEU A 135 3.17 -10.24 -6.63
N ILE A 136 2.67 -9.28 -7.42
CA ILE A 136 3.46 -8.17 -7.95
C ILE A 136 4.01 -7.30 -6.80
N ASN A 137 3.16 -6.96 -5.83
CA ASN A 137 3.58 -6.21 -4.66
C ASN A 137 4.58 -6.99 -3.78
N PHE A 138 4.38 -8.30 -3.63
CA PHE A 138 5.28 -9.17 -2.91
C PHE A 138 6.67 -9.21 -3.57
N THR A 139 6.74 -9.30 -4.90
CA THR A 139 8.00 -9.22 -5.65
C THR A 139 8.69 -7.87 -5.44
N TRP A 140 7.94 -6.77 -5.40
CA TRP A 140 8.50 -5.47 -5.07
C TRP A 140 9.12 -5.45 -3.67
N TRP A 141 8.44 -6.03 -2.68
CA TRP A 141 8.95 -6.16 -1.33
C TRP A 141 10.22 -6.99 -1.26
N VAL A 142 10.24 -8.20 -1.84
CA VAL A 142 11.45 -9.08 -1.80
C VAL A 142 12.67 -8.40 -2.42
N ASN A 143 12.47 -7.49 -3.38
CA ASN A 143 13.55 -6.73 -3.99
C ASN A 143 14.00 -5.49 -3.18
N ARG A 144 13.35 -5.18 -2.03
CA ARG A 144 13.82 -4.16 -1.08
C ARG A 144 15.02 -4.71 -0.31
N LYS A 145 16.20 -4.42 -0.89
CA LYS A 145 17.55 -4.39 -0.31
C LYS A 145 17.78 -5.29 0.90
N ASP A 146 18.55 -6.32 0.62
CA ASP A 146 19.36 -7.07 1.55
C ASP A 146 20.80 -6.88 1.06
N HIS A 147 21.49 -5.85 1.57
CA HIS A 147 22.80 -5.44 1.04
C HIS A 147 23.83 -6.57 1.13
N ASN A 148 23.63 -7.48 2.08
CA ASN A 148 24.55 -8.55 2.43
C ASN A 148 24.02 -9.96 2.11
N GLU A 149 22.89 -10.10 1.40
CA GLU A 149 22.25 -11.40 1.09
C GLU A 149 21.90 -12.27 2.34
N ASN A 150 21.66 -11.63 3.49
CA ASN A 150 21.32 -12.25 4.78
C ASN A 150 19.81 -12.51 4.99
N ASN A 151 18.98 -12.23 4.00
CA ASN A 151 17.51 -12.20 4.04
C ASN A 151 16.93 -11.28 5.12
N ILE A 152 17.61 -10.17 5.41
CA ILE A 152 17.14 -9.12 6.32
C ILE A 152 16.65 -7.95 5.48
N PHE A 153 15.43 -7.49 5.73
CA PHE A 153 14.89 -6.34 5.03
C PHE A 153 15.50 -5.05 5.57
N GLU A 154 16.13 -4.28 4.69
CA GLU A 154 16.74 -2.99 5.00
C GLU A 154 15.90 -1.82 4.45
N GLY A 155 15.69 -0.82 5.29
CA GLY A 155 15.21 0.50 4.89
C GLY A 155 13.71 0.62 4.67
N GLY A 156 13.17 1.74 5.15
CA GLY A 156 11.81 2.15 4.91
C GLY A 156 11.09 2.61 6.17
N PHE A 157 10.27 3.62 5.99
CA PHE A 157 9.22 3.95 6.94
C PHE A 157 8.32 2.72 7.18
N LEU A 158 7.99 2.36 8.41
CA LEU A 158 7.09 1.24 8.69
C LEU A 158 5.87 1.71 9.48
N GLY A 159 5.40 2.93 9.20
CA GLY A 159 4.23 3.52 9.87
C GLY A 159 4.49 4.01 11.30
N LEU A 160 5.77 4.10 11.71
CA LEU A 160 6.18 4.33 13.09
C LEU A 160 7.18 5.49 13.18
N ASP A 161 6.68 6.72 13.00
CA ASP A 161 7.48 7.95 12.80
C ASP A 161 8.43 8.28 13.95
N ASN A 162 8.05 7.95 15.19
CA ASN A 162 8.74 8.46 16.38
C ASN A 162 9.34 7.37 17.27
N ILE A 163 9.52 6.16 16.73
CA ILE A 163 10.04 5.01 17.50
C ILE A 163 11.55 4.83 17.26
N GLY A 164 12.29 5.92 17.12
CA GLY A 164 13.72 5.89 16.82
C GLY A 164 14.46 7.15 17.26
N ILE A 165 15.78 7.05 17.35
CA ILE A 165 16.68 8.18 17.67
C ILE A 165 17.05 9.01 16.42
N PHE A 166 16.68 8.56 15.22
CA PHE A 166 16.86 9.26 13.95
C PHE A 166 15.73 8.89 12.97
N ASP A 167 15.56 9.72 11.95
CA ASP A 167 14.63 9.48 10.85
C ASP A 167 15.08 8.26 10.03
N ARG A 168 14.29 7.19 10.06
CA ARG A 168 14.55 5.93 9.36
C ARG A 168 14.35 6.02 7.85
N SER A 169 13.74 7.11 7.38
CA SER A 169 13.55 7.42 5.95
C SER A 169 14.72 8.22 5.37
N ALA A 170 15.63 8.70 6.22
CA ALA A 170 16.83 9.42 5.83
C ALA A 170 18.08 8.54 5.91
N PRO A 171 19.20 8.93 5.26
CA PRO A 171 20.48 8.27 5.45
C PRO A 171 20.84 8.21 6.94
N VAL A 172 21.27 7.03 7.41
CA VAL A 172 21.66 6.83 8.80
C VAL A 172 22.82 7.77 9.16
N PRO A 173 22.73 8.55 10.25
CA PRO A 173 23.81 9.41 10.69
C PRO A 173 25.13 8.65 10.82
N GLY A 174 26.19 9.17 10.19
CA GLY A 174 27.52 8.52 10.21
C GLY A 174 27.72 7.42 9.16
N GLY A 175 26.77 7.21 8.23
CA GLY A 175 26.91 6.25 7.13
C GLY A 175 26.68 4.79 7.53
N GLY A 176 25.99 4.57 8.66
CA GLY A 176 25.61 3.23 9.10
C GLY A 176 24.58 2.57 8.17
N ILE A 177 24.39 1.27 8.37
CA ILE A 177 23.35 0.48 7.71
C ILE A 177 22.24 0.25 8.72
N LEU A 178 20.98 0.43 8.30
CA LEU A 178 19.80 0.21 9.14
C LEU A 178 19.16 -1.13 8.78
N GLU A 179 19.29 -2.10 9.67
CA GLU A 179 18.57 -3.38 9.62
C GLU A 179 17.30 -3.30 10.49
N GLN A 180 16.16 -3.72 9.94
CA GLN A 180 14.83 -3.51 10.54
C GLN A 180 14.13 -4.85 10.83
N ALA A 181 14.17 -5.28 12.10
CA ALA A 181 13.52 -6.53 12.55
C ALA A 181 11.99 -6.52 12.33
N ASP A 182 11.38 -5.34 12.40
CA ASP A 182 9.97 -5.11 12.07
C ASP A 182 9.70 -5.36 10.57
N GLY A 183 10.57 -4.88 9.68
CA GLY A 183 10.49 -5.16 8.24
C GLY A 183 10.51 -6.66 7.92
N THR A 184 11.44 -7.40 8.51
CA THR A 184 11.53 -8.85 8.35
C THR A 184 10.30 -9.57 8.91
N SER A 185 9.82 -9.15 10.09
CA SER A 185 8.62 -9.73 10.71
C SER A 185 7.37 -9.51 9.85
N TRP A 186 7.23 -8.33 9.27
CA TRP A 186 6.13 -8.03 8.34
C TRP A 186 6.17 -8.89 7.09
N MET A 187 7.35 -9.12 6.53
CA MET A 187 7.49 -9.96 5.35
C MET A 187 7.28 -11.44 5.64
N ALA A 188 7.67 -11.92 6.82
CA ALA A 188 7.29 -13.26 7.27
C ALA A 188 5.77 -13.39 7.34
N MET A 189 5.08 -12.40 7.92
CA MET A 189 3.61 -12.37 7.96
C MET A 189 3.01 -12.31 6.55
N TYR A 190 3.55 -11.48 5.63
CA TYR A 190 3.07 -11.41 4.25
C TYR A 190 3.22 -12.76 3.53
N CYS A 191 4.37 -13.43 3.65
CA CYS A 191 4.58 -14.77 3.11
C CYS A 191 3.51 -15.77 3.59
N LEU A 192 3.22 -15.78 4.90
CA LEU A 192 2.22 -16.69 5.48
C LEU A 192 0.82 -16.40 4.97
N ASN A 193 0.42 -15.12 4.84
CA ASN A 193 -0.88 -14.75 4.27
C ASN A 193 -0.99 -15.14 2.80
N MET A 194 0.07 -14.94 2.00
CA MET A 194 0.08 -15.36 0.59
C MET A 194 -0.02 -16.87 0.45
N LEU A 195 0.64 -17.64 1.32
CA LEU A 195 0.51 -19.09 1.38
C LEU A 195 -0.93 -19.51 1.73
N GLU A 196 -1.54 -18.86 2.73
CA GLU A 196 -2.93 -19.15 3.13
C GLU A 196 -3.91 -18.90 1.98
N ILE A 197 -3.78 -17.74 1.30
CA ILE A 197 -4.60 -17.43 0.12
C ILE A 197 -4.39 -18.47 -0.98
N ALA A 198 -3.14 -18.88 -1.25
CA ALA A 198 -2.82 -19.87 -2.26
C ALA A 198 -3.40 -21.27 -1.97
N LEU A 199 -3.50 -21.65 -0.68
CA LEU A 199 -4.10 -22.92 -0.26
C LEU A 199 -5.63 -22.93 -0.35
N GLU A 200 -6.26 -21.75 -0.24
CA GLU A 200 -7.72 -21.61 -0.31
C GLU A 200 -8.24 -21.55 -1.77
N ILE A 201 -7.41 -21.09 -2.72
CA ILE A 201 -7.73 -20.96 -4.16
C ILE A 201 -7.75 -22.32 -4.87
#